data_AF-A0A2D8TQ05-F1
#
_entry.id   AF-A0A2D8TQ05-F1
#
_cell.length_a   1.000
_cell.length_b   1.000
_cell.length_c   1.000
_cell.angle_alpha   90.00
_cell.angle_beta   90.00
_cell.angle_gamma   90.00
#
_symmetry.space_group_name_H-M   'P 1'
#
loop_
_entity.id
_entity.type
_entity.pdbx_description
1 polymer ?
#
loop_
_entity_poly.entity_id
_entity_poly.type
_entity_poly.pdbx_seq_one_letter_code
_entity_poly.pdbx_strand_id
1 'polypeptide(L)'
;SFVWHSYCDWYVELIKPQLNGDATETRSTAAAILAGSLRLLLPIMPYLTEELNEKIFASSDMMITEAWPYPVALPETDSPKEIGFVINLISDIRYIRAEMNVPLSAKPVLQLRGASDLQTRSVEVNRAALLRLARLEGIETVENFGSGTARGTVDGVDIGLPLAGILDLDAERARLEKAIAAVGGEIEKISRKLDNPGFIAKAPEEVVEENRRRLDEEQTRRAALEAALSRLG
;
A
#
# COMPACT_ATOMS: atom_id res chain seq x y z
N SER A 1 2.36 -10.37 -9.89
CA SER A 1 1.89 -10.11 -11.26
C SER A 1 2.39 -8.74 -11.70
N PHE A 2 3.14 -8.63 -12.81
CA PHE A 2 3.76 -7.36 -13.26
C PHE A 2 2.75 -6.33 -13.78
N VAL A 3 1.89 -6.73 -14.73
CA VAL A 3 0.96 -5.79 -15.40
C VAL A 3 0.02 -5.15 -14.39
N TRP A 4 -0.57 -5.96 -13.50
CA TRP A 4 -1.51 -5.45 -12.51
C TRP A 4 -0.80 -4.69 -11.38
N HIS A 5 0.09 -5.36 -10.64
CA HIS A 5 0.62 -4.81 -9.39
C HIS A 5 1.79 -3.86 -9.55
N SER A 6 2.49 -3.85 -10.69
CA SER A 6 3.60 -2.93 -10.91
C SER A 6 3.21 -1.82 -11.89
N TYR A 7 2.67 -2.19 -13.05
CA TYR A 7 2.34 -1.21 -14.08
C TYR A 7 1.06 -0.44 -13.76
N CYS A 8 -0.07 -1.11 -13.57
CA CYS A 8 -1.36 -0.45 -13.33
C CYS A 8 -1.45 0.18 -11.94
N ASP A 9 -1.19 -0.58 -10.87
CA ASP A 9 -1.38 -0.14 -9.48
C ASP A 9 -0.41 1.00 -9.10
N TRP A 10 0.83 0.96 -9.60
CA TRP A 10 1.89 1.91 -9.22
C TRP A 10 2.35 2.80 -10.35
N TYR A 11 2.94 2.26 -11.41
CA TYR A 11 3.60 3.09 -12.43
C TYR A 11 2.64 4.10 -13.07
N VAL A 12 1.48 3.64 -13.56
CA VAL A 12 0.45 4.50 -14.16
C VAL A 12 -0.08 5.54 -13.15
N GLU A 13 -0.26 5.15 -11.89
CA GLU A 13 -0.73 6.08 -10.86
C GLU A 13 0.32 7.13 -10.45
N LEU A 14 1.60 6.77 -10.43
CA LEU A 14 2.71 7.66 -10.09
C LEU A 14 2.94 8.73 -11.18
N ILE A 15 2.78 8.38 -12.46
CA ILE A 15 3.03 9.30 -13.56
C ILE A 15 1.87 10.28 -13.85
N LYS A 16 0.63 9.97 -13.40
CA LYS A 16 -0.55 10.80 -13.68
C LYS A 16 -0.37 12.31 -13.42
N PRO A 17 0.24 12.75 -12.30
CA PRO A 17 0.49 14.17 -12.07
C PRO A 17 1.38 14.83 -13.13
N GLN A 18 2.34 14.09 -13.70
CA GLN A 18 3.27 14.57 -14.73
C GLN A 18 2.56 14.74 -16.09
N LEU A 19 1.47 14.01 -16.34
CA LEU A 19 0.76 14.03 -17.62
C LEU A 19 0.03 15.35 -17.94
N ASN A 20 -0.06 16.27 -16.97
CA ASN A 20 -0.71 17.57 -17.11
C ASN A 20 0.18 18.64 -17.79
N GLY A 21 1.45 18.33 -18.09
CA GLY A 21 2.39 19.21 -18.79
C GLY A 21 3.00 18.57 -20.04
N ASP A 22 4.20 19.02 -20.43
CA ASP A 22 5.00 18.27 -21.40
C ASP A 22 5.46 16.95 -20.77
N ALA A 23 4.85 15.87 -21.22
CA ALA A 23 5.05 14.53 -20.72
C ALA A 23 5.45 13.58 -21.84
N THR A 24 6.13 14.09 -22.87
CA THR A 24 6.49 13.31 -24.06
C THR A 24 7.33 12.08 -23.69
N GLU A 25 8.34 12.26 -22.84
CA GLU A 25 9.18 11.17 -22.33
C GLU A 25 8.38 10.18 -21.48
N THR A 26 7.59 10.67 -20.52
CA THR A 26 6.74 9.85 -19.64
C THR A 26 5.74 9.02 -20.43
N ARG A 27 5.06 9.61 -21.42
CA ARG A 27 4.10 8.91 -22.30
C ARG A 27 4.80 7.87 -23.15
N SER A 28 5.97 8.19 -23.71
CA SER A 28 6.76 7.27 -24.52
C SER A 28 7.25 6.08 -23.70
N THR A 29 7.68 6.32 -22.46
CA THR A 29 8.12 5.26 -21.53
C THR A 29 6.94 4.35 -21.15
N ALA A 30 5.79 4.92 -20.79
CA ALA A 30 4.58 4.15 -20.49
C ALA A 30 4.13 3.30 -21.69
N ALA A 31 4.13 3.90 -22.89
CA ALA A 31 3.80 3.23 -24.14
C ALA A 31 4.76 2.05 -24.43
N ALA A 32 6.07 2.24 -24.25
CA ALA A 32 7.07 1.19 -24.45
C ALA A 32 6.88 0.01 -23.48
N ILE A 33 6.63 0.29 -22.20
CA ILE A 33 6.36 -0.75 -21.19
C ILE A 33 5.06 -1.51 -21.53
N LEU A 34 4.01 -0.79 -21.93
CA LEU A 34 2.75 -1.40 -22.34
C LEU A 34 2.92 -2.28 -23.58
N ALA A 35 3.61 -1.81 -24.61
CA ALA A 35 3.87 -2.59 -25.83
C ALA A 35 4.63 -3.89 -25.52
N GLY A 36 5.67 -3.81 -24.68
CA GLY A 36 6.38 -5.00 -24.19
C GLY A 36 5.48 -5.95 -23.41
N SER A 37 4.61 -5.42 -22.56
CA SER A 37 3.64 -6.21 -21.79
C SER A 37 2.64 -6.93 -22.68
N LEU A 38 2.11 -6.26 -23.72
CA LEU A 38 1.21 -6.89 -24.69
C LEU A 38 1.92 -8.02 -25.44
N ARG A 39 3.19 -7.85 -25.86
CA ARG A 39 3.97 -8.92 -26.52
C ARG A 39 4.15 -10.14 -25.63
N LEU A 40 4.41 -9.94 -24.34
CA LEU A 40 4.52 -11.04 -23.38
C LEU A 40 3.19 -11.76 -23.14
N LEU A 41 2.06 -11.04 -23.23
CA LEU A 41 0.72 -11.59 -23.06
C LEU A 41 0.15 -12.24 -24.33
N LEU A 42 0.70 -11.93 -25.50
CA LEU A 42 0.21 -12.38 -26.81
C LEU A 42 -0.01 -13.91 -26.88
N PRO A 43 0.88 -14.80 -26.36
CA PRO A 43 0.64 -16.24 -26.41
C PRO A 43 -0.56 -16.72 -25.58
N ILE A 44 -1.03 -15.89 -24.63
CA ILE A 44 -2.10 -16.23 -23.69
C ILE A 44 -3.42 -15.54 -24.09
N MET A 45 -3.36 -14.29 -24.58
CA MET A 45 -4.54 -13.46 -24.90
C MET A 45 -4.45 -12.82 -26.30
N PRO A 46 -4.28 -13.60 -27.38
CA PRO A 46 -3.86 -13.09 -28.69
C PRO A 46 -4.82 -12.05 -29.28
N TYR A 47 -6.13 -12.30 -29.24
CA TYR A 47 -7.12 -11.39 -29.82
C TYR A 47 -7.15 -10.04 -29.12
N LEU A 48 -7.11 -10.03 -27.79
CA LEU A 48 -7.14 -8.80 -27.01
C LEU A 48 -5.85 -7.99 -27.20
N THR A 49 -4.69 -8.65 -27.19
CA THR A 49 -3.42 -7.96 -27.36
C THR A 49 -3.28 -7.36 -28.76
N GLU A 50 -3.76 -8.03 -29.82
CA GLU A 50 -3.76 -7.48 -31.18
C GLU A 50 -4.73 -6.30 -31.32
N GLU A 51 -5.94 -6.39 -30.77
CA GLU A 51 -6.90 -5.27 -30.77
C GLU A 51 -6.34 -4.04 -30.05
N LEU A 52 -5.73 -4.24 -28.88
CA LEU A 52 -5.09 -3.15 -28.13
C LEU A 52 -3.90 -2.56 -28.89
N ASN A 53 -3.13 -3.37 -29.62
CA ASN A 53 -2.01 -2.89 -30.43
C ASN A 53 -2.46 -1.96 -31.56
N GLU A 54 -3.50 -2.36 -32.29
CA GLU A 54 -4.11 -1.53 -33.33
C GLU A 54 -4.66 -0.22 -32.73
N LYS A 55 -5.42 -0.31 -31.63
CA LYS A 55 -6.11 0.86 -31.04
C LYS A 55 -5.19 1.85 -30.35
N ILE A 56 -4.16 1.37 -29.66
CA ILE A 56 -3.29 2.23 -28.82
C ILE A 56 -2.09 2.72 -29.62
N PHE A 57 -1.48 1.87 -30.44
CA PHE A 57 -0.26 2.19 -31.17
C PHE A 57 -0.46 2.50 -32.65
N ALA A 58 -1.71 2.40 -33.14
CA ALA A 58 -2.04 2.62 -34.55
C ALA A 58 -1.18 1.78 -35.52
N SER A 59 -0.74 0.60 -35.08
CA SER A 59 0.02 -0.33 -35.90
C SER A 59 -0.93 -1.24 -36.68
N SER A 60 -0.72 -1.33 -37.99
CA SER A 60 -1.39 -2.31 -38.85
C SER A 60 -0.66 -3.65 -38.93
N ASP A 61 0.53 -3.74 -38.32
CA ASP A 61 1.33 -4.96 -38.31
C ASP A 61 0.85 -5.90 -37.21
N MET A 62 0.72 -7.18 -37.55
CA MET A 62 0.28 -8.21 -36.61
C MET A 62 1.39 -8.51 -35.59
N MET A 63 1.12 -8.33 -34.30
CA MET A 63 2.08 -8.63 -33.23
C MET A 63 2.57 -10.09 -33.25
N ILE A 64 1.78 -11.03 -33.77
CA ILE A 64 2.22 -12.42 -33.93
C ILE A 64 3.46 -12.59 -34.82
N THR A 65 3.76 -11.61 -35.66
CA THR A 65 4.94 -11.63 -36.55
C THR A 65 6.15 -10.91 -35.94
N GLU A 66 5.96 -10.22 -34.82
CA GLU A 66 7.00 -9.48 -34.13
C GLU A 66 7.97 -10.42 -33.38
N ALA A 67 9.21 -9.96 -33.19
CA ALA A 67 10.20 -10.70 -32.41
C ALA A 67 9.72 -10.91 -30.96
N TRP A 68 10.28 -11.88 -30.24
CA TRP A 68 10.06 -11.96 -28.80
C TRP A 68 10.84 -10.84 -28.09
N PRO A 69 10.29 -10.15 -27.07
CA PRO A 69 11.04 -9.15 -26.32
C PRO A 69 12.23 -9.79 -25.59
N TYR A 70 13.39 -9.13 -25.66
CA TYR A 70 14.60 -9.55 -24.95
C TYR A 70 14.87 -8.66 -23.74
N PRO A 71 15.43 -9.21 -22.64
CA PRO A 71 15.85 -8.41 -21.50
C PRO A 71 16.88 -7.35 -21.93
N VAL A 72 16.66 -6.12 -21.52
CA VAL A 72 17.62 -5.03 -21.70
C VAL A 72 18.40 -4.86 -20.40
N ALA A 73 19.73 -4.85 -20.49
CA ALA A 73 20.57 -4.50 -19.36
C ALA A 73 20.39 -3.00 -19.05
N LEU A 74 19.91 -2.71 -17.85
CA LEU A 74 19.80 -1.34 -17.35
C LEU A 74 21.01 -1.02 -16.47
N PRO A 75 21.49 0.23 -16.45
CA PRO A 75 22.52 0.65 -15.51
C PRO A 75 22.00 0.49 -14.08
N GLU A 76 22.90 0.19 -13.14
CA GLU A 76 22.58 0.25 -11.73
C GLU A 76 22.36 1.72 -11.33
N THR A 77 21.16 2.04 -10.85
CA THR A 77 20.79 3.37 -10.36
C THR A 77 20.07 3.24 -9.02
N ASP A 78 19.88 4.36 -8.33
CA ASP A 78 19.07 4.40 -7.12
C ASP A 78 17.56 4.40 -7.40
N SER A 79 17.11 4.51 -8.65
CA SER A 79 15.70 4.67 -9.01
C SER A 79 14.78 3.57 -8.42
N PRO A 80 15.16 2.28 -8.40
CA PRO A 80 14.35 1.25 -7.75
C PRO A 80 14.20 1.47 -6.23
N LYS A 81 15.24 1.97 -5.56
CA LYS A 81 15.20 2.28 -4.11
C LYS A 81 14.33 3.51 -3.85
N GLU A 82 14.47 4.55 -4.66
CA GLU A 82 13.68 5.78 -4.54
C GLU A 82 12.18 5.51 -4.73
N ILE A 83 11.81 4.79 -5.79
CA ILE A 83 10.42 4.43 -6.05
C ILE A 83 9.90 3.42 -5.02
N GLY A 84 10.73 2.46 -4.60
CA GLY A 84 10.39 1.51 -3.53
C GLY A 84 10.01 2.24 -2.23
N PHE A 85 10.82 3.22 -1.82
CA PHE A 85 10.55 4.05 -0.66
C PHE A 85 9.23 4.84 -0.82
N VAL A 86 8.98 5.46 -1.97
CA VAL A 86 7.73 6.20 -2.24
C VAL A 86 6.51 5.28 -2.15
N ILE A 87 6.60 4.07 -2.71
CA ILE A 87 5.55 3.04 -2.65
C ILE A 87 5.27 2.63 -1.20
N ASN A 88 6.32 2.33 -0.43
CA ASN A 88 6.22 1.96 0.98
C ASN A 88 5.59 3.10 1.80
N LEU A 89 6.05 4.33 1.58
CA LEU A 89 5.54 5.52 2.26
C LEU A 89 4.05 5.75 1.99
N ILE A 90 3.60 5.66 0.73
CA ILE A 90 2.17 5.77 0.39
C ILE A 90 1.36 4.66 1.05
N SER A 91 1.88 3.44 1.05
CA SER A 91 1.21 2.26 1.59
C SER A 91 1.02 2.38 3.10
N ASP A 92 2.07 2.76 3.82
CA ASP A 92 2.03 2.95 5.28
C ASP A 92 1.13 4.10 5.67
N ILE A 93 1.12 5.21 4.93
CA ILE A 93 0.17 6.30 5.20
C ILE A 93 -1.28 5.83 5.01
N ARG A 94 -1.56 5.09 3.94
CA ARG A 94 -2.90 4.51 3.72
C ARG A 94 -3.28 3.53 4.82
N TYR A 95 -2.31 2.74 5.28
CA TYR A 95 -2.50 1.79 6.38
C TYR A 95 -2.84 2.51 7.69
N ILE A 96 -2.02 3.49 8.11
CA ILE A 96 -2.29 4.32 9.29
C ILE A 96 -3.67 4.95 9.21
N ARG A 97 -4.04 5.51 8.04
CA ARG A 97 -5.36 6.13 7.86
C ARG A 97 -6.50 5.14 8.03
N ALA A 98 -6.36 3.93 7.51
CA ALA A 98 -7.37 2.88 7.66
C ALA A 98 -7.47 2.41 9.12
N GLU A 99 -6.34 2.14 9.77
CA GLU A 99 -6.27 1.73 11.18
C GLU A 99 -6.91 2.77 12.12
N MET A 100 -6.61 4.05 11.88
CA MET A 100 -7.07 5.18 12.69
C MET A 100 -8.44 5.72 12.26
N ASN A 101 -9.15 5.04 11.36
CA ASN A 101 -10.45 5.47 10.80
C ASN A 101 -10.46 6.92 10.30
N VAL A 102 -9.35 7.38 9.70
CA VAL A 102 -9.23 8.75 9.20
C VAL A 102 -10.23 8.95 8.05
N PRO A 103 -11.11 9.95 8.12
CA PRO A 103 -12.06 10.23 7.05
C PRO A 103 -11.39 10.37 5.69
N LEU A 104 -12.01 9.83 4.64
CA LEU A 104 -11.46 9.89 3.28
C LEU A 104 -11.30 11.33 2.75
N SER A 105 -12.08 12.28 3.26
CA SER A 105 -12.00 13.71 2.92
C SER A 105 -10.83 14.43 3.59
N ALA A 106 -10.32 13.90 4.71
CA ALA A 106 -9.25 14.54 5.46
C ALA A 106 -7.93 14.51 4.67
N LYS A 107 -7.18 15.61 4.71
CA LYS A 107 -5.89 15.75 4.06
C LYS A 107 -4.85 16.29 5.03
N PRO A 108 -4.32 15.48 5.97
CA PRO A 108 -3.29 15.94 6.90
C PRO A 108 -1.99 16.31 6.15
N VAL A 109 -1.16 17.12 6.80
CA VAL A 109 0.25 17.31 6.42
C VAL A 109 1.05 16.10 6.90
N LEU A 110 1.79 15.45 6.00
CA LEU A 110 2.75 14.43 6.38
C LEU A 110 3.98 15.06 7.03
N GLN A 111 4.33 14.61 8.22
CA GLN A 111 5.55 15.00 8.93
C GLN A 111 6.61 13.91 8.77
N LEU A 112 7.82 14.31 8.39
CA LEU A 112 8.98 13.42 8.23
C LEU A 112 10.09 13.79 9.20
N ARG A 113 10.80 12.78 9.73
CA ARG A 113 11.99 12.97 10.55
C ARG A 113 13.03 11.88 10.28
N GLY A 114 14.29 12.29 10.17
CA GLY A 114 15.41 11.36 9.98
C GLY A 114 15.55 10.82 8.55
N ALA A 115 14.98 11.49 7.55
CA ALA A 115 15.17 11.12 6.15
C ALA A 115 16.62 11.38 5.71
N SER A 116 17.19 10.43 4.97
CA SER A 116 18.46 10.62 4.25
C SER A 116 18.29 11.58 3.06
N ASP A 117 19.39 12.01 2.46
CA ASP A 117 19.38 12.85 1.25
C ASP A 117 18.63 12.18 0.09
N LEU A 118 18.82 10.86 -0.08
CA LEU A 118 18.14 10.08 -1.11
C LEU A 118 16.63 10.04 -0.89
N GLN A 119 16.19 9.82 0.35
CA GLN A 119 14.77 9.79 0.71
C GLN A 119 14.13 11.18 0.58
N THR A 120 14.85 12.23 0.98
CA THR A 120 14.42 13.63 0.83
C THR A 120 14.22 13.96 -0.64
N ARG A 121 15.20 13.62 -1.51
CA ARG A 121 15.07 13.78 -2.97
C ARG A 121 13.89 12.99 -3.52
N SER A 122 13.71 11.74 -3.08
CA SER A 122 12.60 10.87 -3.51
C SER A 122 11.24 11.51 -3.22
N VAL A 123 11.08 12.09 -2.03
CA VAL A 123 9.85 12.79 -1.60
C VAL A 123 9.61 14.03 -2.46
N GLU A 124 10.64 14.84 -2.69
CA GLU A 124 10.50 16.08 -3.47
C GLU A 124 10.15 15.81 -4.93
N VAL A 125 10.87 14.89 -5.59
CA VAL A 125 10.61 14.53 -6.99
C VAL A 125 9.20 13.95 -7.18
N ASN A 126 8.72 13.17 -6.20
CA ASN A 126 7.42 12.49 -6.27
C ASN A 126 6.32 13.21 -5.47
N ARG A 127 6.54 14.46 -5.05
CA ARG A 127 5.65 15.19 -4.13
C ARG A 127 4.21 15.21 -4.61
N ALA A 128 3.97 15.50 -5.88
CA ALA A 128 2.63 15.56 -6.46
C ALA A 128 1.92 14.18 -6.41
N ALA A 129 2.65 13.09 -6.64
CA ALA A 129 2.12 11.74 -6.55
C ALA A 129 1.81 11.35 -5.11
N LEU A 130 2.71 11.67 -4.17
CA LEU A 130 2.50 11.46 -2.73
C LEU A 130 1.24 12.17 -2.22
N LEU A 131 1.09 13.47 -2.51
CA LEU A 131 -0.09 14.24 -2.09
C LEU A 131 -1.39 13.63 -2.62
N ARG A 132 -1.39 13.19 -3.88
CA ARG A 132 -2.57 12.61 -4.53
C ARG A 132 -2.90 11.23 -3.99
N LEU A 133 -1.91 10.33 -3.95
CA LEU A 133 -2.10 8.91 -3.65
C LEU A 133 -2.26 8.63 -2.17
N ALA A 134 -1.62 9.42 -1.30
CA ALA A 134 -1.74 9.32 0.16
C ALA A 134 -2.79 10.30 0.75
N ARG A 135 -3.46 11.09 -0.11
CA ARG A 135 -4.48 12.10 0.25
C ARG A 135 -3.96 13.09 1.30
N LEU A 136 -2.87 13.78 0.99
CA LEU A 136 -2.23 14.76 1.87
C LEU A 136 -2.44 16.17 1.34
N GLU A 137 -2.34 17.17 2.22
CA GLU A 137 -2.30 18.60 1.82
C GLU A 137 -0.88 19.13 1.68
N GLY A 138 0.07 18.54 2.41
CA GLY A 138 1.46 18.94 2.42
C GLY A 138 2.38 17.84 2.95
N ILE A 139 3.67 18.12 2.85
CA ILE A 139 4.74 17.31 3.44
C ILE A 139 5.73 18.30 4.06
N GLU A 140 6.13 18.06 5.29
CA GLU A 140 7.09 18.89 6.03
C GLU A 140 8.09 18.01 6.79
N THR A 141 9.29 18.55 7.04
CA THR A 141 10.27 17.92 7.92
C THR A 141 10.19 18.54 9.30
N VAL A 142 10.19 17.71 10.34
CA VAL A 142 10.07 18.16 11.75
C VAL A 142 11.17 17.56 12.62
N GLU A 143 11.52 18.26 13.69
CA GLU A 143 12.44 17.72 14.71
C GLU A 143 11.70 16.79 15.69
N ASN A 144 10.44 17.11 16.00
CA ASN A 144 9.63 16.36 16.96
C ASN A 144 8.17 16.31 16.49
N PHE A 145 7.50 15.19 16.75
CA PHE A 145 6.07 15.05 16.53
C PHE A 145 5.29 15.62 17.71
N GLY A 146 4.25 16.41 17.41
CA GLY A 146 3.35 16.94 18.42
C GLY A 146 2.51 15.86 19.10
N SER A 147 1.74 16.27 20.12
CA SER A 147 0.67 15.45 20.67
C SER A 147 -0.42 15.22 19.61
N GLY A 148 -1.10 14.08 19.69
CA GLY A 148 -2.18 13.74 18.76
C GLY A 148 -1.74 13.48 17.32
N THR A 149 -0.48 13.09 17.15
CA THR A 149 0.09 12.66 15.87
C THR A 149 0.14 11.15 15.83
N ALA A 150 -0.49 10.52 14.84
CA ALA A 150 -0.33 9.09 14.58
C ALA A 150 1.05 8.84 13.96
N ARG A 151 1.84 7.95 14.56
CA ARG A 151 3.26 7.75 14.22
C ARG A 151 3.52 6.40 13.54
N GLY A 152 4.62 6.34 12.79
CA GLY A 152 5.14 5.11 12.18
C GLY A 152 6.58 5.30 11.72
N THR A 153 7.17 4.25 11.15
CA THR A 153 8.53 4.29 10.59
C THR A 153 8.53 3.53 9.28
N VAL A 154 9.07 4.14 8.22
CA VAL A 154 9.16 3.58 6.87
C VAL A 154 10.60 3.65 6.40
N ASP A 155 11.21 2.50 6.13
CA ASP A 155 12.60 2.40 5.65
C ASP A 155 13.60 3.25 6.47
N GLY A 156 13.40 3.27 7.80
CA GLY A 156 14.22 4.04 8.75
C GLY A 156 13.85 5.52 8.92
N VAL A 157 12.86 6.02 8.18
CA VAL A 157 12.32 7.38 8.34
C VAL A 157 11.13 7.36 9.27
N ASP A 158 11.17 8.17 10.32
CA ASP A 158 9.99 8.35 11.16
C ASP A 158 8.96 9.23 10.45
N ILE A 159 7.71 8.80 10.48
CA ILE A 159 6.58 9.50 9.87
C ILE A 159 5.50 9.85 10.90
N GLY A 160 4.85 10.99 10.70
CA GLY A 160 3.76 11.47 11.54
C GLY A 160 2.60 12.01 10.72
N LEU A 161 1.38 11.67 11.13
CA LEU A 161 0.15 12.29 10.64
C LEU A 161 -0.54 13.00 11.81
N PRO A 162 -0.51 14.34 11.88
CA PRO A 162 -1.28 15.08 12.87
C PRO A 162 -2.78 14.85 12.62
N LEU A 163 -3.46 14.24 13.60
CA LEU A 163 -4.89 13.91 13.52
C LEU A 163 -5.75 14.75 14.47
N ALA A 164 -5.12 15.58 15.30
CA ALA A 164 -5.81 16.55 16.14
C ALA A 164 -6.65 17.50 15.27
N GLY A 165 -7.95 17.60 15.55
CA GLY A 165 -8.91 18.36 14.74
C GLY A 165 -9.50 17.60 13.55
N ILE A 166 -8.98 16.41 13.22
CA ILE A 166 -9.56 15.48 12.25
C ILE A 166 -10.37 14.39 12.97
N LEU A 167 -9.88 13.93 14.12
CA LEU A 167 -10.48 12.88 14.95
C LEU A 167 -10.48 13.31 16.42
N ASP A 168 -11.49 12.84 17.17
CA ASP A 168 -11.45 12.86 18.63
C ASP A 168 -10.58 11.68 19.10
N LEU A 169 -9.35 12.00 19.50
CA LEU A 169 -8.34 10.99 19.83
C LEU A 169 -8.61 10.30 21.16
N ASP A 170 -9.28 10.96 22.10
CA ASP A 170 -9.66 10.36 23.39
C ASP A 170 -10.80 9.37 23.18
N ALA A 171 -11.81 9.76 22.38
CA ALA A 171 -12.88 8.86 21.98
C ALA A 171 -12.34 7.67 21.17
N GLU A 172 -11.37 7.91 20.28
CA GLU A 172 -10.77 6.86 19.46
C GLU A 172 -9.92 5.89 20.30
N ARG A 173 -9.14 6.40 21.26
CA ARG A 173 -8.43 5.58 22.23
C ARG A 173 -9.39 4.68 23.00
N ALA A 174 -10.46 5.25 23.55
CA ALA A 174 -11.48 4.49 24.28
C ALA A 174 -12.17 3.44 23.39
N ARG A 175 -12.42 3.75 22.12
CA ARG A 175 -12.98 2.82 21.13
C ARG A 175 -12.03 1.64 20.89
N LEU A 176 -10.74 1.91 20.67
CA LEU A 176 -9.70 0.90 20.45
C LEU A 176 -9.53 0.00 21.67
N GLU A 177 -9.40 0.55 22.87
CA GLU A 177 -9.29 -0.20 24.12
C GLU A 177 -10.50 -1.13 24.34
N LYS A 178 -11.71 -0.62 24.11
CA LYS A 178 -12.94 -1.43 24.19
C LYS A 178 -12.96 -2.55 23.16
N ALA A 179 -12.50 -2.29 21.93
CA ALA A 179 -12.43 -3.30 20.88
C ALA A 179 -11.39 -4.38 21.21
N ILE A 180 -10.22 -4.01 21.72
CA ILE A 180 -9.17 -4.94 22.19
C ILE A 180 -9.73 -5.83 23.31
N ALA A 181 -10.41 -5.25 24.29
CA ALA A 181 -11.01 -6.02 25.38
C ALA A 181 -12.08 -7.01 24.88
N ALA A 182 -12.92 -6.61 23.93
CA ALA A 182 -13.93 -7.47 23.34
C ALA A 182 -13.31 -8.66 22.57
N VAL A 183 -12.33 -8.39 21.71
CA VAL A 183 -11.60 -9.43 20.96
C VAL A 183 -10.81 -10.34 21.91
N GLY A 184 -10.19 -9.79 22.95
CA GLY A 184 -9.51 -10.55 23.99
C GLY A 184 -10.43 -11.55 24.68
N GLY A 185 -11.67 -11.15 24.98
CA GLY A 185 -12.68 -12.05 25.54
C GLY A 185 -13.09 -13.18 24.59
N GLU A 186 -13.16 -12.94 23.28
CA GLU A 186 -13.45 -13.98 22.28
C GLU A 186 -12.26 -14.94 22.10
N ILE A 187 -11.04 -14.43 22.03
CA ILE A 187 -9.80 -15.23 22.00
C ILE A 187 -9.76 -16.17 23.20
N GLU A 188 -10.06 -15.67 24.41
CA GLU A 188 -10.05 -16.47 25.62
C GLU A 188 -11.11 -17.59 25.58
N LYS A 189 -12.33 -17.30 25.12
CA LYS A 189 -13.39 -18.31 24.98
C LYS A 189 -13.01 -19.41 23.98
N ILE A 190 -12.43 -19.04 22.85
CA ILE A 190 -12.03 -20.01 21.80
C ILE A 190 -10.83 -20.83 22.28
N SER A 191 -9.83 -20.19 22.88
CA SER A 191 -8.65 -20.86 23.42
C SER A 191 -9.03 -21.89 24.48
N ARG A 192 -9.91 -21.53 25.43
CA ARG A 192 -10.41 -22.48 26.45
C ARG A 192 -11.11 -23.71 25.85
N LYS A 193 -11.79 -23.57 24.70
CA LYS A 193 -12.39 -24.72 23.99
C LYS A 193 -11.32 -25.59 23.36
N LEU A 194 -10.35 -24.98 22.68
CA LEU A 194 -9.25 -25.68 22.00
C LEU A 194 -8.27 -26.33 22.99
N ASP A 195 -8.10 -25.77 24.18
CA ASP A 195 -7.25 -26.34 25.24
C ASP A 195 -7.91 -27.51 25.99
N ASN A 196 -9.22 -27.73 25.80
CA ASN A 196 -9.94 -28.81 26.45
C ASN A 196 -9.75 -30.13 25.67
N PRO A 197 -9.01 -31.12 26.21
CA PRO A 197 -8.76 -32.38 25.50
C PRO A 197 -10.04 -33.16 25.21
N GLY A 198 -11.06 -33.02 26.08
CA GLY A 198 -12.36 -33.65 25.91
C GLY A 198 -13.19 -33.03 24.77
N PHE A 199 -12.96 -31.75 24.44
CA PHE A 199 -13.55 -31.13 23.25
C PHE A 199 -12.85 -31.61 21.99
N ILE A 200 -11.51 -31.56 21.96
CA ILE A 200 -10.72 -32.02 20.80
C ILE A 200 -11.05 -33.47 20.44
N ALA A 201 -11.14 -34.36 21.45
CA ALA A 201 -11.38 -35.77 21.20
C ALA A 201 -12.82 -36.12 20.78
N LYS A 202 -13.80 -35.23 21.02
CA LYS A 202 -15.24 -35.52 20.79
C LYS A 202 -15.87 -34.67 19.70
N ALA A 203 -15.31 -33.49 19.41
CA ALA A 203 -15.82 -32.61 18.38
C ALA A 203 -15.45 -33.13 16.98
N PRO A 204 -16.29 -32.90 15.95
CA PRO A 204 -15.92 -33.16 14.57
C PRO A 204 -14.69 -32.33 14.17
N GLU A 205 -13.82 -32.90 13.33
CA GLU A 205 -12.57 -32.24 12.89
C GLU A 205 -12.83 -30.86 12.26
N GLU A 206 -13.87 -30.74 11.42
CA GLU A 206 -14.26 -29.47 10.80
C GLU A 206 -14.56 -28.37 11.82
N VAL A 207 -15.17 -28.73 12.96
CA VAL A 207 -15.47 -27.79 14.05
C VAL A 207 -14.20 -27.37 14.77
N VAL A 208 -13.25 -28.29 14.96
CA VAL A 208 -11.95 -27.97 15.58
C VAL A 208 -11.16 -27.03 14.68
N GLU A 209 -11.08 -27.31 13.39
CA GLU A 209 -10.42 -26.47 12.38
C GLU A 209 -11.07 -25.10 12.25
N GLU A 210 -12.40 -25.00 12.27
CA GLU A 210 -13.09 -23.72 12.29
C GLU A 210 -12.71 -22.89 13.52
N ASN A 211 -12.64 -23.49 14.71
CA ASN A 211 -12.23 -22.77 15.91
C ASN A 211 -10.75 -22.35 15.85
N ARG A 212 -9.86 -23.17 15.27
CA ARG A 212 -8.46 -22.79 15.05
C ARG A 212 -8.34 -21.60 14.10
N ARG A 213 -9.05 -21.62 12.97
CA ARG A 213 -9.09 -20.50 12.02
C ARG A 213 -9.63 -19.23 12.68
N ARG A 214 -10.74 -19.33 13.41
CA ARG A 214 -11.32 -18.19 14.12
C ARG A 214 -10.38 -17.62 15.18
N LEU A 215 -9.61 -18.47 15.87
CA LEU A 215 -8.60 -18.00 16.82
C LEU A 215 -7.52 -17.16 16.12
N ASP A 216 -7.01 -17.63 14.99
CA ASP A 216 -6.01 -16.93 14.18
C ASP A 216 -6.53 -15.59 13.64
N GLU A 217 -7.77 -15.57 13.15
CA GLU A 217 -8.45 -14.35 12.69
C GLU A 217 -8.60 -13.31 13.82
N GLU A 218 -9.06 -13.73 15.00
CA GLU A 218 -9.22 -12.81 16.14
C GLU A 218 -7.86 -12.35 16.72
N GLN A 219 -6.83 -13.22 16.71
CA GLN A 219 -5.47 -12.83 17.10
C GLN A 219 -4.89 -11.78 16.14
N THR A 220 -5.04 -11.99 14.83
CA THR A 220 -4.64 -11.02 13.80
C THR A 220 -5.36 -9.69 14.00
N ARG A 221 -6.68 -9.74 14.25
CA ARG A 221 -7.49 -8.55 14.52
C ARG A 221 -7.04 -7.82 15.77
N ARG A 222 -6.73 -8.54 16.85
CA ARG A 222 -6.23 -7.95 18.10
C ARG A 222 -4.90 -7.23 17.87
N ALA A 223 -3.97 -7.86 17.16
CA ALA A 223 -2.67 -7.27 16.85
C ALA A 223 -2.81 -5.95 16.07
N ALA A 224 -3.72 -5.90 15.09
CA ALA A 224 -4.00 -4.66 14.34
C ALA A 224 -4.59 -3.55 15.25
N LEU A 225 -5.49 -3.89 16.18
CA LEU A 225 -6.04 -2.91 17.12
C LEU A 225 -5.00 -2.39 18.12
N GLU A 226 -4.12 -3.28 18.63
CA GLU A 226 -3.02 -2.91 19.51
C GLU A 226 -1.99 -2.03 18.78
N ALA A 227 -1.69 -2.34 17.51
CA ALA A 227 -0.85 -1.51 16.66
C ALA A 227 -1.45 -0.11 16.50
N ALA A 228 -2.74 0.01 16.13
CA ALA A 228 -3.44 1.29 16.02
C ALA A 228 -3.38 2.10 17.34
N LEU A 229 -3.61 1.46 18.48
CA LEU A 229 -3.54 2.11 19.80
C LEU A 229 -2.12 2.64 20.09
N SER A 230 -1.08 1.88 19.76
CA SER A 230 0.31 2.29 19.98
C SER A 230 0.72 3.53 19.17
N ARG A 231 0.08 3.78 18.02
CA ARG A 231 0.39 4.94 17.16
C ARG A 231 -0.03 6.27 17.76
N LEU A 232 -0.99 6.27 18.69
CA LEU A 232 -1.50 7.48 19.33
C LEU A 232 -0.54 8.09 20.37
N GLY A 233 0.57 7.41 20.68
CA GLY A 233 1.46 7.79 21.78
C GLY A 233 1.02 7.20 23.10
#